data_AF-A6LKY0-F1
#
_entry.id   AF-A6LKY0-F1
#
_cell.length_a   1.000
_cell.length_b   1.000
_cell.length_c   1.000
_cell.angle_alpha   90.00
_cell.angle_beta   90.00
_cell.angle_gamma   90.00
#
_symmetry.space_group_name_H-M   'P 1'
#
loop_
_entity.id
_entity.type
_entity.pdbx_description
1 polymer ?
#
loop_
_entity_poly.entity_id
_entity_poly.type
_entity_poly.pdbx_seq_one_letter_code
_entity_poly.pdbx_strand_id
1 'polypeptide(L)'
;MKLCERFLGNEKIFEILPYEFEVVGVKKARFQEICCLKNKNGHLKLQLFYNKTDKITSLVILKAENKEIVEKFVNYFKCLEIYVDGSYSHEFKRASFGVVILSKNIEKYYMVINKFLKHRNVTGEILGVIYALSYAYENGYGCVKLYYDYEGIEKWVVGEWKAKTELTKMYKEKVLEYGKYINIKFEKVRAHTGDKYNEQADKLAKYAIKTNSSNVEFEI
;
A
#
# COMPACT_ATOMS: atom_id res chain seq x y z
N MET A 1 4.09 -25.18 21.10
CA MET A 1 5.51 -24.82 21.31
C MET A 1 5.55 -23.38 21.80
N LYS A 2 5.85 -23.15 23.10
CA LYS A 2 5.82 -21.84 23.77
C LYS A 2 6.91 -20.91 23.20
N LEU A 3 6.60 -20.19 22.11
CA LEU A 3 7.50 -19.16 21.58
C LEU A 3 7.58 -17.94 22.50
N CYS A 4 6.53 -17.69 23.30
CA CYS A 4 6.30 -16.41 23.95
C CYS A 4 5.75 -16.57 25.37
N GLU A 5 6.37 -15.88 26.33
CA GLU A 5 5.88 -15.71 27.71
C GLU A 5 5.28 -14.30 27.83
N ARG A 6 4.09 -14.18 28.43
CA ARG A 6 3.34 -12.91 28.56
C ARG A 6 3.97 -12.03 29.64
N PHE A 7 4.33 -10.80 29.28
CA PHE A 7 4.62 -9.70 30.22
C PHE A 7 4.21 -8.38 29.57
N LEU A 8 3.55 -7.50 30.32
CA LEU A 8 3.04 -6.20 29.86
C LEU A 8 3.70 -5.07 30.67
N GLY A 9 4.18 -4.04 29.97
CA GLY A 9 4.56 -2.73 30.48
C GLY A 9 4.50 -1.71 29.33
N ASN A 10 4.61 -0.41 29.58
CA ASN A 10 4.67 0.61 28.51
C ASN A 10 5.96 0.42 27.68
N GLU A 11 5.86 0.23 26.36
CA GLU A 11 7.02 -0.15 25.52
C GLU A 11 7.19 0.69 24.26
N LYS A 12 8.44 1.01 23.93
CA LYS A 12 8.81 1.79 22.73
C LYS A 12 8.66 1.00 21.43
N ILE A 13 8.62 -0.33 21.51
CA ILE A 13 8.32 -1.16 20.34
C ILE A 13 6.96 -0.79 19.72
N PHE A 14 5.99 -0.34 20.53
CA PHE A 14 4.69 0.12 20.03
C PHE A 14 4.79 1.32 19.08
N GLU A 15 5.84 2.14 19.18
CA GLU A 15 6.05 3.29 18.29
C GLU A 15 6.44 2.89 16.86
N ILE A 16 7.02 1.70 16.68
CA ILE A 16 7.52 1.21 15.39
C ILE A 16 6.79 -0.05 14.90
N LEU A 17 5.76 -0.48 15.65
CA LEU A 17 5.07 -1.72 15.38
C LEU A 17 4.10 -1.54 14.19
N PRO A 18 4.16 -2.40 13.17
CA PRO A 18 3.12 -2.41 12.15
C PRO A 18 1.75 -2.66 12.80
N TYR A 19 0.70 -1.96 12.37
CA TYR A 19 -0.63 -2.00 12.99
C TYR A 19 -1.25 -3.41 13.08
N GLU A 20 -0.84 -4.33 12.20
CA GLU A 20 -1.31 -5.73 12.18
C GLU A 20 -0.64 -6.63 13.23
N PHE A 21 0.43 -6.15 13.87
CA PHE A 21 1.19 -6.95 14.81
C PHE A 21 0.79 -6.58 16.23
N GLU A 22 0.62 -7.61 17.06
CA GLU A 22 0.38 -7.49 18.48
C GLU A 22 1.60 -7.99 19.24
N VAL A 23 2.00 -7.26 20.28
CA VAL A 23 3.04 -7.72 21.21
C VAL A 23 2.42 -8.73 22.17
N VAL A 24 2.85 -9.99 22.12
CA VAL A 24 2.33 -11.07 22.97
C VAL A 24 3.25 -11.46 24.11
N GLY A 25 4.48 -10.95 24.12
CA GLY A 25 5.44 -11.20 25.21
C GLY A 25 6.75 -10.44 25.03
N VAL A 26 7.27 -9.87 26.11
CA VAL A 26 8.51 -9.07 26.08
C VAL A 26 9.40 -9.45 27.24
N LYS A 27 10.70 -9.55 26.97
CA LYS A 27 11.75 -9.71 27.97
C LYS A 27 12.77 -8.58 27.83
N LYS A 28 12.84 -7.71 28.83
CA LYS A 28 13.75 -6.57 28.86
C LYS A 28 15.08 -6.90 29.52
N ALA A 29 16.14 -6.27 29.04
CA ALA A 29 17.44 -6.21 29.67
C ALA A 29 18.08 -4.83 29.42
N ARG A 30 19.26 -4.57 29.98
CA ARG A 30 19.93 -3.28 29.79
C ARG A 30 20.25 -3.07 28.31
N PHE A 31 19.75 -1.96 27.74
CA PHE A 31 19.91 -1.54 26.34
C PHE A 31 19.37 -2.52 25.28
N GLN A 32 18.49 -3.45 25.67
CA GLN A 32 17.91 -4.39 24.71
C GLN A 32 16.59 -4.98 25.21
N GLU A 33 15.74 -5.42 24.30
CA GLU A 33 14.58 -6.25 24.64
C GLU A 33 14.34 -7.30 23.57
N ILE A 34 13.79 -8.43 24.01
CA ILE A 34 13.34 -9.51 23.14
C ILE A 34 11.83 -9.48 23.14
N CYS A 35 11.25 -9.28 21.97
CA CYS A 35 9.80 -9.20 21.80
C CYS A 35 9.31 -10.38 20.98
N CYS A 36 8.12 -10.81 21.32
CA CYS A 36 7.32 -11.75 20.60
C CYS A 36 6.13 -11.00 20.02
N LEU A 37 6.05 -10.98 18.70
CA LEU A 37 4.93 -10.43 17.97
C LEU A 37 4.07 -11.54 17.40
N LYS A 38 2.79 -11.23 17.21
CA LYS A 38 1.82 -12.09 16.54
C LYS A 38 1.02 -11.25 15.53
N ASN A 39 0.70 -11.83 14.38
CA ASN A 39 -0.36 -11.32 13.51
C ASN A 39 -1.22 -12.49 12.99
N LYS A 40 -2.13 -12.22 12.05
CA LYS A 40 -2.97 -13.26 11.39
C LYS A 40 -2.14 -14.37 10.71
N ASN A 41 -0.89 -14.09 10.35
CA ASN A 41 0.01 -14.99 9.63
C ASN A 41 0.97 -15.80 10.54
N GLY A 42 0.95 -15.60 11.86
CA GLY A 42 1.74 -16.39 12.81
C GLY A 42 2.50 -15.56 13.85
N HIS A 43 3.65 -16.08 14.31
CA HIS A 43 4.48 -15.44 15.33
C HIS A 43 5.90 -15.09 14.86
N LEU A 44 6.40 -13.97 15.36
CA LEU A 44 7.75 -13.45 15.11
C LEU A 44 8.44 -13.18 16.45
N LYS A 45 9.67 -13.64 16.62
CA LYS A 45 10.52 -13.29 17.75
C LYS A 45 11.64 -12.40 17.26
N LEU A 46 11.78 -11.24 17.89
CA LEU A 46 12.75 -10.22 17.52
C LEU A 46 13.52 -9.71 18.73
N GLN A 47 14.66 -9.10 18.47
CA GLN A 47 15.49 -8.43 19.46
C GLN A 47 15.74 -7.00 19.01
N LEU A 48 15.45 -6.06 19.89
CA LEU A 48 15.73 -4.64 19.72
C LEU A 48 16.93 -4.27 20.58
N PHE A 49 17.76 -3.38 20.07
CA PHE A 49 18.87 -2.78 20.79
C PHE A 49 18.68 -1.27 20.88
N TYR A 50 19.13 -0.69 21.98
CA TYR A 50 18.95 0.72 22.31
C TYR A 50 20.29 1.40 22.63
N ASN A 51 20.38 2.69 22.37
CA ASN A 51 21.50 3.51 22.86
C ASN A 51 21.25 4.03 24.29
N LYS A 52 22.20 4.80 24.84
CA LYS A 52 22.07 5.40 26.18
C LYS A 52 20.93 6.44 26.30
N THR A 53 20.51 7.02 25.19
CA THR A 53 19.34 7.91 25.11
C THR A 53 18.08 7.14 24.73
N ASP A 54 18.12 5.81 24.84
CA ASP A 54 16.92 5.00 24.85
C ASP A 54 16.20 5.00 23.47
N LYS A 55 16.98 5.26 22.39
CA LYS A 55 16.57 5.18 20.98
C LYS A 55 16.98 3.84 20.38
N ILE A 56 16.12 3.26 19.55
CA ILE A 56 16.40 1.99 18.85
C ILE A 56 17.58 2.19 17.90
N THR A 57 18.59 1.33 18.01
CA THR A 57 19.79 1.34 17.15
C THR A 57 19.79 0.20 16.14
N SER A 58 19.20 -0.94 16.49
CA SER A 58 19.11 -2.09 15.60
C SER A 58 17.96 -3.01 15.99
N LEU A 59 17.48 -3.75 14.99
CA LEU A 59 16.44 -4.76 15.11
C LEU A 59 16.94 -6.04 14.43
N VAL A 60 16.81 -7.17 15.13
CA VAL A 60 17.16 -8.49 14.60
C VAL A 60 15.99 -9.43 14.74
N ILE A 61 15.61 -10.10 13.64
CA ILE A 61 14.64 -11.19 13.69
C ILE A 61 15.36 -12.45 14.17
N LEU A 62 15.02 -12.92 15.37
CA LEU A 62 15.63 -14.10 15.98
C LEU A 62 15.00 -15.39 15.47
N LYS A 63 13.68 -15.40 15.32
CA LYS A 63 12.92 -16.57 14.87
C LYS A 63 11.60 -16.14 14.26
N ALA A 64 11.16 -16.86 13.24
CA ALA A 64 9.85 -16.69 12.66
C ALA A 64 9.19 -18.05 12.48
N GLU A 65 7.85 -18.07 12.55
CA GLU A 65 7.07 -19.26 12.29
C GLU A 65 7.11 -19.67 10.81
N ASN A 66 7.10 -18.69 9.91
CA ASN A 66 7.18 -18.89 8.46
C ASN A 66 7.85 -17.69 7.78
N LYS A 67 8.08 -17.78 6.47
CA LYS A 67 8.67 -16.68 5.68
C LYS A 67 7.72 -15.51 5.45
N GLU A 68 6.42 -15.78 5.34
CA GLU A 68 5.41 -14.76 5.04
C GLU A 68 5.34 -13.68 6.14
N ILE A 69 5.34 -14.08 7.42
CA ILE A 69 5.34 -13.13 8.52
C ILE A 69 6.60 -12.25 8.55
N VAL A 70 7.75 -12.80 8.15
CA VAL A 70 9.00 -12.03 8.02
C VAL A 70 8.87 -11.00 6.90
N GLU A 71 8.35 -11.42 5.74
CA GLU A 71 8.17 -10.54 4.59
C GLU A 71 7.21 -9.39 4.91
N LYS A 72 6.06 -9.67 5.54
CA LYS A 72 5.10 -8.63 5.97
C LYS A 72 5.75 -7.63 6.93
N PHE A 73 6.44 -8.13 7.95
CA PHE A 73 7.10 -7.27 8.94
C PHE A 73 8.16 -6.37 8.29
N VAL A 74 8.99 -6.93 7.40
CA VAL A 74 10.04 -6.19 6.69
C VAL A 74 9.45 -5.20 5.68
N ASN A 75 8.38 -5.57 4.98
CA ASN A 75 7.72 -4.71 4.00
C ASN A 75 7.11 -3.46 4.63
N TYR A 76 6.68 -3.53 5.89
CA TYR A 76 6.16 -2.37 6.60
C TYR A 76 7.14 -1.18 6.60
N PHE A 77 8.44 -1.47 6.69
CA PHE A 77 9.49 -0.47 6.71
C PHE A 77 9.99 -0.06 5.31
N LYS A 78 9.40 -0.60 4.24
CA LYS A 78 9.72 -0.22 2.85
C LYS A 78 8.66 0.73 2.31
N CYS A 79 9.08 1.63 1.42
CA CYS A 79 8.16 2.38 0.59
C CYS A 79 7.98 1.66 -0.75
N LEU A 80 6.76 1.19 -1.01
CA LEU A 80 6.41 0.54 -2.27
C LEU A 80 6.16 1.60 -3.35
N GLU A 81 6.80 1.44 -4.51
CA GLU A 81 6.60 2.34 -5.66
C GLU A 81 5.53 1.77 -6.59
N ILE A 82 4.47 2.54 -6.83
CA ILE A 82 3.32 2.10 -7.63
C ILE A 82 2.96 3.17 -8.65
N TYR A 83 2.83 2.78 -9.91
CA TYR A 83 2.40 3.62 -11.02
C TYR A 83 0.97 3.26 -11.39
N VAL A 84 0.13 4.27 -11.57
CA VAL A 84 -1.29 4.12 -11.90
C VAL A 84 -1.64 4.98 -13.09
N ASP A 85 -2.43 4.41 -14.01
CA ASP A 85 -3.02 5.16 -15.12
C ASP A 85 -4.45 4.64 -15.42
N GLY A 86 -5.29 5.51 -15.96
CA GLY A 86 -6.68 5.24 -16.32
C GLY A 86 -6.94 5.46 -17.80
N SER A 87 -7.80 4.62 -18.38
CA SER A 87 -8.20 4.78 -19.78
C SER A 87 -9.71 4.70 -19.94
N TYR A 88 -10.22 5.24 -21.03
CA TYR A 88 -11.64 5.17 -21.39
C TYR A 88 -11.82 5.13 -22.90
N SER A 89 -12.76 4.32 -23.37
CA SER A 89 -13.16 4.26 -24.77
C SER A 89 -14.62 4.65 -24.96
N HIS A 90 -14.85 5.62 -25.83
CA HIS A 90 -16.18 6.01 -26.31
C HIS A 90 -16.82 4.91 -27.17
N GLU A 91 -16.03 4.22 -28.00
CA GLU A 91 -16.48 3.12 -28.85
C GLU A 91 -17.01 1.95 -28.01
N PHE A 92 -16.23 1.54 -27.00
CA PHE A 92 -16.55 0.38 -26.18
C PHE A 92 -17.37 0.71 -24.92
N LYS A 93 -17.64 2.00 -24.67
CA LYS A 93 -18.35 2.54 -23.50
C LYS A 93 -17.88 1.93 -22.18
N ARG A 94 -16.56 1.90 -21.96
CA ARG A 94 -15.96 1.34 -20.73
C ARG A 94 -14.72 2.13 -20.32
N ALA A 95 -14.44 2.11 -19.02
CA ALA A 95 -13.19 2.60 -18.46
C ALA A 95 -12.30 1.42 -18.07
N SER A 96 -11.04 1.68 -17.77
CA SER A 96 -10.12 0.70 -17.19
C SER A 96 -9.03 1.40 -16.40
N PHE A 97 -8.32 0.63 -15.58
CA PHE A 97 -7.05 1.05 -15.00
C PHE A 97 -5.93 0.10 -15.38
N GLY A 98 -4.71 0.62 -15.32
CA GLY A 98 -3.46 -0.14 -15.31
C GLY A 98 -2.64 0.25 -14.09
N VAL A 99 -2.04 -0.74 -13.43
CA VAL A 99 -1.22 -0.56 -12.24
C VAL A 99 0.08 -1.35 -12.41
N VAL A 100 1.22 -0.70 -12.15
CA VAL A 100 2.54 -1.33 -12.13
C VAL A 100 3.15 -1.15 -10.75
N ILE A 101 3.51 -2.24 -10.09
CA ILE A 101 4.06 -2.25 -8.75
C ILE A 101 5.52 -2.68 -8.81
N LEU A 102 6.41 -1.84 -8.27
CA LEU A 102 7.85 -2.12 -8.19
C LEU A 102 8.16 -2.80 -6.86
N SER A 103 7.80 -4.08 -6.75
CA SER A 103 8.17 -4.92 -5.60
C SER A 103 9.52 -5.61 -5.86
N LYS A 104 9.79 -6.75 -5.20
CA LYS A 104 10.94 -7.62 -5.54
C LYS A 104 10.92 -8.03 -7.01
N ASN A 105 9.72 -8.22 -7.57
CA ASN A 105 9.47 -8.41 -8.99
C ASN A 105 8.53 -7.31 -9.48
N ILE A 106 8.62 -6.93 -10.76
CA ILE A 106 7.65 -5.99 -11.32
C ILE A 106 6.32 -6.72 -11.50
N GLU A 107 5.30 -6.27 -10.78
CA GLU A 107 3.93 -6.80 -10.86
C GLU A 107 3.05 -5.86 -11.70
N LYS A 108 2.10 -6.43 -12.44
CA LYS A 108 1.29 -5.72 -13.43
C LYS A 108 -0.16 -6.11 -13.32
N TYR A 109 -1.03 -5.14 -13.13
CA TYR A 109 -2.45 -5.34 -12.94
C TYR A 109 -3.26 -4.43 -13.86
N TYR A 110 -4.42 -4.91 -14.29
CA TYR A 110 -5.36 -4.16 -15.10
C TYR A 110 -6.76 -4.70 -14.92
N MET A 111 -7.72 -3.78 -15.00
CA MET A 111 -9.13 -4.10 -14.82
C MET A 111 -10.02 -3.24 -15.70
N VAL A 112 -11.02 -3.87 -16.32
CA VAL A 112 -12.14 -3.18 -16.97
C VAL A 112 -13.14 -2.72 -15.92
N ILE A 113 -13.63 -1.49 -16.07
CA ILE A 113 -14.59 -0.85 -15.18
C ILE A 113 -15.86 -0.51 -15.94
N ASN A 114 -16.99 -0.90 -15.35
CA ASN A 114 -18.34 -0.62 -15.88
C ASN A 114 -19.14 0.37 -15.02
N LYS A 115 -18.61 0.79 -13.86
CA LYS A 115 -19.22 1.80 -12.98
C LYS A 115 -18.63 3.19 -13.25
N PHE A 116 -19.33 4.24 -12.83
CA PHE A 116 -18.87 5.64 -12.87
C PHE A 116 -18.40 6.15 -14.25
N LEU A 117 -18.83 5.54 -15.36
CA LEU A 117 -18.35 5.83 -16.72
C LEU A 117 -18.53 7.29 -17.17
N LYS A 118 -19.44 8.04 -16.52
CA LYS A 118 -19.60 9.48 -16.72
C LYS A 118 -18.30 10.28 -16.48
N HIS A 119 -17.37 9.73 -15.69
CA HIS A 119 -16.07 10.34 -15.38
C HIS A 119 -14.93 9.88 -16.30
N ARG A 120 -15.20 9.02 -17.30
CA ARG A 120 -14.23 8.59 -18.32
C ARG A 120 -12.91 8.06 -17.72
N ASN A 121 -11.76 8.57 -18.15
CA ASN A 121 -10.43 8.13 -17.71
C ASN A 121 -10.19 8.37 -16.21
N VAL A 122 -10.78 9.43 -15.64
CA VAL A 122 -10.70 9.75 -14.21
C VAL A 122 -11.24 8.61 -13.34
N THR A 123 -12.22 7.85 -13.85
CA THR A 123 -12.69 6.63 -13.20
C THR A 123 -11.59 5.59 -13.07
N GLY A 124 -10.83 5.36 -14.14
CA GLY A 124 -9.70 4.45 -14.14
C GLY A 124 -8.61 4.87 -13.16
N GLU A 125 -8.21 6.15 -13.22
CA GLU A 125 -7.17 6.69 -12.36
C GLU A 125 -7.53 6.53 -10.87
N ILE A 126 -8.73 6.96 -10.48
CA ILE A 126 -9.22 6.86 -9.09
C ILE A 126 -9.22 5.41 -8.61
N LEU A 127 -9.78 4.50 -9.40
CA LEU A 127 -9.95 3.11 -8.98
C LEU A 127 -8.64 2.34 -8.99
N GLY A 128 -7.72 2.67 -9.90
CA GLY A 128 -6.36 2.15 -9.90
C GLY A 128 -5.60 2.57 -8.63
N VAL A 129 -5.80 3.79 -8.14
CA VAL A 129 -5.21 4.25 -6.87
C VAL A 129 -5.79 3.50 -5.68
N ILE A 130 -7.11 3.30 -5.63
CA ILE A 130 -7.73 2.54 -4.53
C ILE A 130 -7.23 1.09 -4.55
N TYR A 131 -7.14 0.46 -5.73
CA TYR A 131 -6.56 -0.87 -5.88
C TYR A 131 -5.10 -0.90 -5.39
N ALA A 132 -4.27 0.07 -5.78
CA ALA A 132 -2.87 0.18 -5.37
C ALA A 132 -2.72 0.27 -3.84
N LEU A 133 -3.53 1.08 -3.18
CA LEU A 133 -3.52 1.21 -1.71
C LEU A 133 -4.04 -0.05 -1.03
N SER A 134 -5.08 -0.69 -1.57
CA SER A 134 -5.58 -1.97 -1.09
C SER A 134 -4.49 -3.05 -1.16
N TYR A 135 -3.81 -3.16 -2.30
CA TYR A 135 -2.68 -4.08 -2.47
C TYR A 135 -1.59 -3.81 -1.43
N ALA A 136 -1.19 -2.54 -1.24
CA ALA A 136 -0.14 -2.18 -0.29
C ALA A 136 -0.53 -2.54 1.16
N TYR A 137 -1.77 -2.24 1.54
CA TYR A 137 -2.34 -2.59 2.84
C TYR A 137 -2.33 -4.11 3.06
N GLU A 138 -2.92 -4.86 2.13
CA GLU A 138 -2.99 -6.32 2.21
C GLU A 138 -1.59 -6.95 2.24
N ASN A 139 -0.58 -6.35 1.60
CA ASN A 139 0.81 -6.84 1.60
C ASN A 139 1.69 -6.27 2.73
N GLY A 140 1.10 -5.57 3.70
CA GLY A 140 1.78 -5.12 4.91
C GLY A 140 2.75 -3.96 4.70
N TYR A 141 2.60 -3.17 3.63
CA TYR A 141 3.44 -2.00 3.40
C TYR A 141 2.95 -0.81 4.23
N GLY A 142 3.85 -0.18 4.99
CA GLY A 142 3.56 1.02 5.78
C GLY A 142 3.79 2.33 5.01
N CYS A 143 4.29 2.24 3.77
CA CYS A 143 4.56 3.40 2.93
C CYS A 143 4.34 3.08 1.45
N VAL A 144 3.72 4.00 0.72
CA VAL A 144 3.53 3.95 -0.73
C VAL A 144 4.01 5.27 -1.35
N LYS A 145 4.79 5.18 -2.42
CA LYS A 145 4.98 6.28 -3.37
C LYS A 145 4.12 6.00 -4.59
N LEU A 146 3.15 6.87 -4.82
CA LEU A 146 2.13 6.72 -5.84
C LEU A 146 2.43 7.69 -6.99
N TYR A 147 2.73 7.13 -8.16
CA TYR A 147 3.00 7.85 -9.38
C TYR A 147 1.75 7.89 -10.26
N TYR A 148 1.36 9.10 -10.68
CA TYR A 148 0.14 9.38 -11.46
C TYR A 148 0.33 10.64 -12.29
N ASP A 149 -0.47 10.85 -13.34
CA ASP A 149 -0.38 12.00 -14.23
C ASP A 149 -1.50 13.03 -14.05
N TYR A 150 -2.66 12.62 -13.53
CA TYR A 150 -3.79 13.50 -13.26
C TYR A 150 -3.76 14.16 -11.88
N GLU A 151 -3.72 15.49 -11.88
CA GLU A 151 -3.59 16.28 -10.65
C GLU A 151 -4.73 16.11 -9.64
N GLY A 152 -5.91 15.68 -10.06
CA GLY A 152 -7.05 15.50 -9.15
C GLY A 152 -6.80 14.46 -8.06
N ILE A 153 -5.97 13.44 -8.35
CA ILE A 153 -5.59 12.37 -7.43
C ILE A 153 -5.10 12.94 -6.09
N GLU A 154 -4.14 13.85 -6.11
CA GLU A 154 -3.65 14.48 -4.88
C GLU A 154 -4.58 15.61 -4.40
N LYS A 155 -5.05 16.47 -5.31
CA LYS A 155 -5.77 17.71 -4.95
C LYS A 155 -7.07 17.47 -4.19
N TRP A 156 -7.79 16.38 -4.47
CA TRP A 156 -9.00 16.04 -3.69
C TRP A 156 -8.67 15.60 -2.26
N VAL A 157 -7.57 14.88 -2.10
CA VAL A 157 -7.13 14.34 -0.80
C VAL A 157 -6.66 15.48 0.09
N VAL A 158 -5.76 16.33 -0.40
CA VAL A 158 -5.23 17.48 0.35
C VAL A 158 -6.24 18.61 0.54
N GLY A 159 -7.35 18.59 -0.21
CA GLY A 159 -8.47 19.52 -0.03
C GLY A 159 -8.38 20.81 -0.86
N GLU A 160 -7.38 20.94 -1.73
CA GLU A 160 -7.33 22.01 -2.73
C GLU A 160 -8.53 21.96 -3.68
N TRP A 161 -8.98 20.76 -4.02
CA TRP A 161 -10.18 20.54 -4.83
C TRP A 161 -11.32 19.96 -3.99
N LYS A 162 -12.53 20.49 -4.19
CA LYS A 162 -13.74 19.98 -3.54
C LYS A 162 -14.21 18.69 -4.23
N ALA A 163 -14.27 17.59 -3.48
CA ALA A 163 -14.90 16.34 -3.91
C ALA A 163 -16.43 16.50 -3.98
N LYS A 164 -16.97 16.69 -5.18
CA LYS A 164 -18.40 16.99 -5.39
C LYS A 164 -19.21 15.76 -5.79
N THR A 165 -18.63 14.86 -6.57
CA THR A 165 -19.34 13.68 -7.09
C THR A 165 -19.16 12.49 -6.17
N GLU A 166 -20.08 11.52 -6.26
CA GLU A 166 -20.03 10.25 -5.56
C GLU A 166 -18.64 9.58 -5.68
N LEU A 167 -18.12 9.47 -6.91
CA LEU A 167 -16.79 8.90 -7.17
C LEU A 167 -15.68 9.64 -6.42
N THR A 168 -15.65 10.99 -6.50
CA THR A 168 -14.58 11.78 -5.86
C THR A 168 -14.67 11.79 -4.33
N LYS A 169 -15.88 11.66 -3.76
CA LYS A 169 -16.09 11.56 -2.31
C LYS A 169 -15.63 10.21 -1.79
N MET A 170 -16.10 9.13 -2.42
CA MET A 170 -15.67 7.76 -2.13
C MET A 170 -14.15 7.63 -2.24
N TYR A 171 -13.55 8.18 -3.30
CA TYR A 171 -12.10 8.21 -3.47
C TYR A 171 -11.40 8.87 -2.28
N LYS A 172 -11.80 10.09 -1.93
CA LYS A 172 -11.21 10.81 -0.80
C LYS A 172 -11.34 10.03 0.50
N GLU A 173 -12.51 9.47 0.77
CA GLU A 173 -12.77 8.66 1.97
C GLU A 173 -11.86 7.43 2.03
N LYS A 174 -11.73 6.69 0.93
CA LYS A 174 -10.85 5.51 0.86
C LYS A 174 -9.37 5.84 1.03
N VAL A 175 -8.88 6.89 0.39
CA VAL A 175 -7.48 7.30 0.55
C VAL A 175 -7.20 7.73 1.99
N LEU A 176 -8.11 8.48 2.63
CA LEU A 176 -7.97 8.86 4.04
C LEU A 176 -8.08 7.65 4.99
N GLU A 177 -8.89 6.65 4.65
CA GLU A 177 -8.98 5.39 5.39
C GLU A 177 -7.64 4.64 5.36
N TYR A 178 -7.07 4.41 4.18
CA TYR A 178 -5.75 3.79 4.03
C TYR A 178 -4.63 4.64 4.63
N GLY A 179 -4.74 5.97 4.56
CA GLY A 179 -3.76 6.92 5.11
C GLY A 179 -3.58 6.83 6.64
N LYS A 180 -4.49 6.15 7.36
CA LYS A 180 -4.31 5.84 8.79
C LYS A 180 -3.22 4.80 9.04
N TYR A 181 -2.92 3.96 8.04
CA TYR A 181 -2.03 2.80 8.16
C TYR A 181 -0.81 2.90 7.23
N ILE A 182 -0.97 3.61 6.12
CA ILE A 182 0.02 3.76 5.06
C ILE A 182 0.41 5.23 4.98
N ASN A 183 1.71 5.51 5.02
CA ASN A 183 2.23 6.81 4.61
C ASN A 183 2.19 6.93 3.08
N ILE A 184 1.20 7.65 2.56
CA ILE A 184 0.98 7.82 1.11
C ILE A 184 1.71 9.07 0.64
N LYS A 185 2.66 8.89 -0.28
CA LYS A 185 3.42 9.96 -0.94
C LYS A 185 2.97 10.09 -2.38
N PHE A 186 2.47 11.26 -2.74
CA PHE A 186 2.01 11.56 -4.09
C PHE A 186 3.18 12.08 -4.94
N GLU A 187 3.42 11.44 -6.08
CA GLU A 187 4.51 11.78 -7.00
C GLU A 187 3.93 12.01 -8.41
N LYS A 188 3.53 13.26 -8.69
CA LYS A 188 2.97 13.59 -10.01
C LYS A 188 4.04 13.45 -11.10
N VAL A 189 3.80 12.59 -12.07
CA VAL A 189 4.60 12.47 -13.28
C VAL A 189 3.97 13.24 -14.43
N ARG A 190 4.77 13.66 -15.40
CA ARG A 190 4.24 14.27 -16.62
C ARG A 190 3.74 13.16 -17.54
N ALA A 191 2.53 13.31 -18.06
CA ALA A 191 2.01 12.40 -19.07
C ALA A 191 2.92 12.38 -20.30
N HIS A 192 3.18 11.17 -20.83
CA HIS A 192 3.89 10.94 -22.10
C HIS A 192 5.34 11.47 -22.19
N THR A 193 6.07 11.54 -21.08
CA THR A 193 7.47 12.01 -21.07
C THR A 193 8.54 10.90 -21.09
N GLY A 194 8.20 9.66 -21.46
CA GLY A 194 9.18 8.57 -21.49
C GLY A 194 9.42 7.86 -20.16
N ASP A 195 8.59 8.10 -19.14
CA ASP A 195 8.63 7.30 -17.90
C ASP A 195 8.20 5.87 -18.23
N LYS A 196 9.17 4.96 -18.15
CA LYS A 196 9.02 3.55 -18.52
C LYS A 196 7.87 2.86 -17.79
N TYR A 197 7.58 3.20 -16.54
CA TYR A 197 6.58 2.51 -15.74
C TYR A 197 5.21 3.16 -15.85
N ASN A 198 5.15 4.48 -15.97
CA ASN A 198 3.92 5.18 -16.33
C ASN A 198 3.40 4.72 -17.71
N GLU A 199 4.28 4.64 -18.71
CA GLU A 199 3.90 4.09 -20.03
C GLU A 199 3.44 2.64 -19.98
N GLN A 200 3.95 1.85 -19.04
CA GLN A 200 3.47 0.49 -18.85
C GLN A 200 2.07 0.47 -18.23
N ALA A 201 1.78 1.34 -17.27
CA ALA A 201 0.44 1.49 -16.70
C ALA A 201 -0.57 1.94 -17.78
N ASP A 202 -0.24 2.95 -18.60
CA ASP A 202 -1.05 3.38 -19.75
C ASP A 202 -1.36 2.22 -20.72
N LYS A 203 -0.32 1.47 -21.09
CA LYS A 203 -0.43 0.31 -22.00
C LYS A 203 -1.34 -0.76 -21.42
N LEU A 204 -1.24 -1.04 -20.12
CA LEU A 204 -2.09 -1.99 -19.42
C LEU A 204 -3.56 -1.54 -19.40
N ALA A 205 -3.82 -0.25 -19.11
CA ALA A 205 -5.17 0.30 -19.13
C ALA A 205 -5.80 0.20 -20.53
N LYS A 206 -5.05 0.61 -21.57
CA LYS A 206 -5.48 0.51 -22.98
C LYS A 206 -5.67 -0.94 -23.42
N TYR A 207 -4.81 -1.85 -22.97
CA TYR A 207 -4.93 -3.28 -23.23
C TYR A 207 -6.25 -3.81 -22.69
N ALA A 208 -6.55 -3.57 -21.42
CA ALA A 208 -7.80 -4.01 -20.78
C ALA A 208 -9.05 -3.59 -21.56
N ILE A 209 -9.08 -2.35 -22.06
CA ILE A 209 -10.19 -1.85 -22.89
C ILE A 209 -10.34 -2.67 -24.17
N LYS A 210 -9.24 -2.83 -24.90
CA LYS A 210 -9.20 -3.48 -26.22
C LYS A 210 -9.55 -4.96 -26.14
N THR A 211 -9.05 -5.66 -25.12
CA THR A 211 -9.27 -7.10 -24.96
C THR A 211 -10.50 -7.43 -24.13
N ASN A 212 -11.15 -6.43 -23.53
CA ASN A 212 -12.24 -6.62 -22.57
C ASN A 212 -11.89 -7.58 -21.43
N SER A 213 -10.65 -7.54 -20.94
CA SER A 213 -10.19 -8.49 -19.92
C SER A 213 -9.60 -7.77 -18.72
N SER A 214 -9.65 -8.45 -17.59
CA SER A 214 -9.04 -8.05 -16.32
C SER A 214 -8.15 -9.20 -15.84
N ASN A 215 -7.05 -8.90 -15.17
CA ASN A 215 -6.26 -9.92 -14.45
C ASN A 215 -6.38 -9.79 -12.93
N VAL A 216 -7.29 -8.93 -12.47
CA VAL A 216 -7.68 -8.76 -11.08
C VAL A 216 -9.19 -8.63 -10.99
N GLU A 217 -9.71 -9.07 -9.85
CA GLU A 217 -11.08 -8.80 -9.43
C GLU A 217 -11.00 -7.82 -8.24
N PHE A 218 -11.59 -6.64 -8.41
CA PHE A 218 -11.58 -5.61 -7.38
C PHE A 218 -12.96 -4.99 -7.26
N GLU A 219 -13.60 -5.24 -6.13
CA GLU A 219 -14.91 -4.66 -5.83
C GLU A 219 -14.76 -3.24 -5.29
N ILE A 220 -15.66 -2.38 -5.75
CA ILE A 220 -15.76 -0.96 -5.42
C ILE A 220 -17.07 -0.72 -4.71
#